data_AF-A0A954YEY1-F1
#
_entry.id   AF-A0A954YEY1-F1
#
_cell.length_a   1.000
_cell.length_b   1.000
_cell.length_c   1.000
_cell.angle_alpha   90.00
_cell.angle_beta   90.00
_cell.angle_gamma   90.00
#
_symmetry.space_group_name_H-M   'P 1'
#
loop_
_entity.id
_entity.type
_entity.pdbx_description
1 polymer ?
#
loop_
_entity_poly.entity_id
_entity_poly.type
_entity_poly.pdbx_seq_one_letter_code
_entity_poly.pdbx_strand_id
1 'polypeptide(L)'
;MTTRHETLIDRGTQLFSEKSSLNSLHQEIAEHFYVERADFTVQRYLGRDFASNLSTSYPLIVRREMANAISSILRPSELNWFAATVQDD
;
A
#
# COMPACT_ATOMS: atom_id res chain seq x y z
N MET A 1 23.32 13.24 -27.32
CA MET A 1 23.35 11.91 -26.68
C MET A 1 22.62 12.05 -25.36
N THR A 2 21.45 11.43 -25.21
CA THR A 2 20.67 11.49 -23.97
C THR A 2 21.47 10.79 -22.86
N THR A 3 21.71 11.49 -21.77
CA THR A 3 22.54 10.98 -20.67
C THR A 3 21.72 9.98 -19.85
N ARG A 4 22.34 8.91 -19.31
CA ARG A 4 21.62 7.83 -18.60
C ARG A 4 20.63 8.34 -17.54
N HIS A 5 20.95 9.42 -16.83
CA HIS A 5 20.09 9.99 -15.80
C HIS A 5 18.80 10.59 -16.39
N GLU A 6 18.86 11.23 -17.55
CA GLU A 6 17.68 11.78 -18.26
C GLU A 6 16.74 10.64 -18.65
N THR A 7 17.27 9.56 -19.22
CA THR A 7 16.46 8.39 -19.61
C THR A 7 15.75 7.70 -18.43
N LEU A 8 16.35 7.74 -17.23
CA LEU A 8 15.74 7.21 -16.02
C LEU A 8 14.60 8.10 -15.53
N ILE A 9 14.76 9.42 -15.60
CA ILE A 9 13.72 10.39 -15.24
C ILE A 9 12.53 10.25 -16.19
N ASP A 10 12.78 10.17 -17.50
CA ASP A 10 11.72 10.02 -18.51
C ASP A 10 10.92 8.73 -18.29
N ARG A 11 11.62 7.61 -18.11
CA ARG A 11 10.99 6.32 -17.86
C ARG A 11 10.23 6.29 -16.54
N GLY A 12 10.79 6.89 -15.49
CA GLY A 12 10.11 7.02 -14.20
C GLY A 12 8.81 7.82 -14.34
N THR A 13 8.89 8.98 -14.98
CA THR A 13 7.73 9.86 -15.22
C THR A 13 6.64 9.13 -16.00
N GLN A 14 7.01 8.40 -17.06
CA GLN A 14 6.07 7.59 -17.82
C GLN A 14 5.37 6.55 -16.93
N LEU A 15 6.13 5.70 -16.24
CA LEU A 15 5.58 4.62 -15.42
C LEU A 15 4.72 5.12 -14.25
N PHE A 16 5.13 6.22 -13.60
CA PHE A 16 4.32 6.82 -12.54
C PHE A 16 3.05 7.49 -13.06
N SER A 17 3.09 8.05 -14.28
CA SER A 17 1.90 8.57 -14.95
C SER A 17 0.90 7.45 -15.28
N GLU A 18 1.39 6.33 -15.82
CA GLU A 18 0.56 5.15 -16.11
C GLU A 18 -0.06 4.55 -14.84
N LYS A 19 0.66 4.58 -13.70
CA LYS A 19 0.17 4.14 -12.39
C LYS A 19 -0.87 5.08 -11.76
N SER A 20 -1.09 6.28 -12.30
CA SER A 20 -1.97 7.28 -11.71
C SER A 20 -3.41 6.78 -11.49
N SER A 21 -3.97 6.02 -12.44
CA SER A 21 -5.31 5.42 -12.30
C SER A 21 -5.40 4.44 -11.13
N LEU A 22 -4.37 3.62 -10.94
CA LEU A 22 -4.26 2.69 -9.81
C LEU A 22 -4.15 3.43 -8.48
N ASN A 23 -3.39 4.53 -8.44
CA ASN A 23 -3.31 5.38 -7.24
C ASN A 23 -4.67 5.98 -6.87
N SER A 24 -5.48 6.38 -7.84
CA SER A 24 -6.83 6.89 -7.58
C SER A 24 -7.73 5.81 -6.97
N LEU A 25 -7.69 4.59 -7.49
CA LEU A 25 -8.41 3.45 -6.90
C LEU A 25 -7.92 3.18 -5.46
N HIS A 26 -6.60 3.15 -5.24
CA HIS A 26 -6.05 2.93 -3.91
C HIS A 26 -6.43 4.04 -2.93
N GLN A 27 -6.49 5.29 -3.40
CA GLN A 27 -6.95 6.43 -2.60
C GLN A 27 -8.39 6.19 -2.12
N GLU A 28 -9.30 5.85 -3.04
CA GLU A 28 -10.70 5.59 -2.71
C GLU A 28 -10.84 4.45 -1.69
N ILE A 29 -10.16 3.33 -1.92
CA ILE A 29 -10.18 2.19 -0.99
C ILE A 29 -9.63 2.60 0.38
N ALA A 30 -8.52 3.33 0.41
CA ALA A 30 -7.89 3.75 1.65
C ALA A 30 -8.77 4.76 2.43
N GLU A 31 -9.48 5.66 1.76
CA GLU A 31 -10.40 6.59 2.43
C GLU A 31 -11.55 5.89 3.15
N HIS A 32 -11.95 4.70 2.69
CA HIS A 32 -13.00 3.90 3.32
C HIS A 32 -12.48 2.89 4.35
N PHE A 33 -11.28 2.33 4.16
CA PHE A 33 -10.80 1.20 4.99
C PHE A 33 -9.50 1.46 5.75
N TYR A 34 -8.66 2.41 5.31
CA TYR A 34 -7.32 2.63 5.85
C TYR A 34 -6.90 4.12 5.81
N VAL A 35 -7.66 4.97 6.51
CA VAL A 35 -7.56 6.44 6.43
C VAL A 35 -6.19 7.00 6.81
N GLU A 36 -5.44 6.30 7.67
CA GLU A 36 -4.06 6.65 8.05
C GLU A 36 -3.03 6.46 6.92
N ARG A 37 -3.40 5.75 5.84
CA ARG A 37 -2.58 5.52 4.64
C ARG A 37 -3.28 5.99 3.36
N ALA A 38 -4.30 6.82 3.48
CA ALA A 38 -5.02 7.38 2.34
C ALA A 38 -4.30 8.63 1.80
N ASP A 39 -3.06 8.46 1.34
CA ASP A 39 -2.16 9.50 0.84
C ASP A 39 -1.59 9.20 -0.57
N PHE A 40 -2.28 8.37 -1.35
CA PHE A 40 -1.88 7.99 -2.71
C PHE A 40 -1.96 9.13 -3.72
N THR A 41 -2.93 10.04 -3.57
CA THR A 41 -3.13 11.19 -4.48
C THR A 41 -3.09 12.54 -3.76
N VAL A 42 -3.10 12.54 -2.43
CA VAL A 42 -3.17 13.76 -1.61
C VAL A 42 -2.15 13.73 -0.48
N GLN A 43 -1.56 14.87 -0.19
CA GLN A 43 -0.72 15.03 0.99
C GLN A 43 -1.58 15.45 2.19
N ARG A 44 -1.56 14.64 3.27
CA ARG A 44 -2.25 14.98 4.53
C ARG A 44 -1.33 15.88 5.37
N TYR A 45 -1.86 16.97 5.91
CA TYR A 45 -1.15 17.89 6.80
C TYR A 45 -1.88 18.02 8.13
N LEU A 46 -1.15 18.39 9.19
CA LEU A 46 -1.69 18.68 10.51
C LEU A 46 -2.73 19.81 10.39
N GLY A 47 -4.01 19.47 10.61
CA GLY A 47 -5.15 20.38 10.45
C GLY A 47 -6.19 19.96 9.41
N ARG A 48 -5.92 18.92 8.60
CA ARG A 48 -6.95 18.25 7.79
C ARG A 48 -7.71 17.26 8.68
N ASP A 49 -9.04 17.24 8.57
CA ASP A 49 -9.89 16.31 9.33
C ASP A 49 -9.50 14.85 9.06
N PHE A 50 -9.11 14.16 10.13
CA PHE A 50 -8.79 12.74 10.09
C PHE A 50 -10.10 11.94 10.00
N ALA A 51 -10.17 10.97 9.09
CA ALA A 51 -11.35 10.13 8.88
C ALA A 51 -12.65 10.89 8.58
N SER A 52 -12.59 12.11 8.01
CA SER A 52 -13.76 12.93 7.66
C SER A 52 -14.81 12.21 6.81
N ASN A 53 -14.39 11.23 6.02
CA ASN A 53 -15.23 10.48 5.10
C ASN A 53 -15.98 9.32 5.78
N LEU A 54 -15.70 9.03 7.06
CA LEU A 54 -16.25 7.88 7.76
C LEU A 54 -17.23 8.30 8.87
N SER A 55 -18.46 7.77 8.77
CA SER A 55 -19.47 7.91 9.83
C SER A 55 -19.40 6.80 10.89
N THR A 56 -18.58 5.78 10.68
CA THR A 56 -18.43 4.61 11.56
C THR A 56 -17.03 4.03 11.52
N SER A 57 -16.59 3.41 12.61
CA SER A 57 -15.28 2.74 12.71
C SER A 57 -15.26 1.33 12.11
N TYR A 58 -16.41 0.77 11.74
CA TYR A 58 -16.53 -0.63 11.31
C TYR A 58 -15.56 -1.02 10.16
N PRO A 59 -15.42 -0.24 9.07
CA PRO A 59 -14.48 -0.57 7.98
C PRO A 59 -13.02 -0.68 8.44
N LEU A 60 -12.60 0.17 9.39
CA LEU A 60 -11.25 0.18 9.94
C LEU A 60 -10.96 -1.11 10.72
N ILE A 61 -11.96 -1.58 11.48
CA ILE A 61 -11.89 -2.83 12.24
C ILE A 61 -11.78 -4.02 11.29
N VAL A 62 -12.64 -4.09 10.27
CA VAL A 62 -12.62 -5.18 9.27
C VAL A 62 -11.26 -5.28 8.60
N ARG A 63 -10.70 -4.15 8.13
CA ARG A 63 -9.36 -4.11 7.54
C ARG A 63 -8.28 -4.58 8.52
N ARG A 64 -8.36 -4.19 9.78
CA ARG A 64 -7.42 -4.62 10.83
C ARG A 64 -7.46 -6.13 11.04
N GLU A 65 -8.66 -6.69 11.24
CA GLU A 65 -8.84 -8.12 11.49
C GLU A 65 -8.38 -8.96 10.29
N MET A 66 -8.71 -8.53 9.06
CA MET A 66 -8.23 -9.20 7.85
C MET A 66 -6.70 -9.16 7.74
N ALA A 67 -6.07 -8.01 8.00
CA ALA A 67 -4.60 -7.90 7.96
C ALA A 67 -3.93 -8.80 9.00
N ASN A 68 -4.50 -8.86 10.21
CA ASN A 68 -4.03 -9.75 11.27
C ASN A 68 -4.15 -11.22 10.85
N ALA A 69 -5.29 -11.61 10.26
CA ALA A 69 -5.53 -12.97 9.78
C ALA A 69 -4.55 -13.37 8.65
N ILE A 70 -4.29 -12.50 7.69
CA ILE A 70 -3.30 -12.77 6.62
C ILE A 70 -1.92 -12.99 7.24
N SER A 71 -1.53 -12.15 8.21
CA SER A 71 -0.22 -12.29 8.86
C SER A 71 -0.10 -13.59 9.65
N SER A 72 -1.17 -14.02 10.35
CA SER A 72 -1.13 -15.27 11.12
C SER A 72 -1.13 -16.52 10.23
N ILE A 73 -1.78 -16.47 9.06
CA ILE A 73 -1.80 -17.58 8.10
C ILE A 73 -0.46 -17.73 7.38
N LEU A 74 0.12 -16.62 6.90
CA LEU A 74 1.34 -16.66 6.09
C LEU A 74 2.61 -16.78 6.94
N ARG A 75 2.61 -16.23 8.15
CA ARG A 75 3.77 -16.19 9.06
C ARG A 75 3.36 -16.55 10.49
N PRO A 76 2.88 -17.79 10.72
CA PRO A 76 2.57 -18.28 12.06
C PRO A 76 3.79 -18.22 12.98
N SER A 77 3.62 -17.75 14.22
CA SER A 77 4.69 -17.65 15.22
C SER A 77 5.21 -19.00 15.69
N GLU A 78 4.32 -19.99 15.74
CA GLU A 78 4.58 -21.33 16.31
C GLU A 78 5.22 -22.30 15.31
N LEU A 79 5.32 -21.94 14.03
CA LEU A 79 5.81 -22.81 12.98
C LEU A 79 6.97 -22.15 12.22
N ASN A 80 7.92 -22.95 11.76
CA ASN A 80 8.92 -22.51 10.78
C ASN A 80 8.22 -22.29 9.43
N TRP A 81 7.72 -21.08 9.21
CA TRP A 81 6.97 -20.69 8.00
C TRP A 81 7.86 -20.45 6.78
N PHE A 82 9.18 -20.44 6.96
CA PHE A 82 10.17 -20.30 5.89
C PHE A 82 11.29 -21.34 6.07
N ALA A 83 11.69 -21.97 4.97
CA ALA A 83 12.82 -22.89 4.93
C ALA A 83 13.68 -22.56 3.70
N ALA A 84 14.95 -22.25 3.92
CA ALA A 84 15.94 -22.16 2.86
C ALA A 84 16.69 -23.48 2.78
N THR A 85 16.68 -24.13 1.62
CA THR A 85 17.38 -25.38 1.36
C THR A 85 18.42 -25.18 0.27
N VAL A 86 19.53 -25.91 0.33
CA VAL A 86 20.47 -26.01 -0.79
C VAL A 86 19.85 -26.96 -1.82
N GLN A 87 19.92 -26.59 -3.09
CA GLN A 87 19.56 -27.49 -4.18
C GLN A 87 20.77 -28.37 -4.45
N ASP A 88 20.66 -29.68 -4.18
CA ASP A 88 21.67 -30.65 -4.59
C ASP A 88 21.58 -30.86 -6.12
N ASP A 89 22.74 -30.96 -6.79
CA ASP A 89 22.88 -31.13 -8.25
C ASP A 89 22.19 -32.41 -8.80
#